data_AF-A0ABD1UJS1-F1
#
_entry.id   AF-A0ABD1UJS1-F1
#
_cell.length_a   1.000
_cell.length_b   1.000
_cell.length_c   1.000
_cell.angle_alpha   90.00
_cell.angle_beta   90.00
_cell.angle_gamma   90.00
#
_symmetry.space_group_name_H-M   'P 1'
#
loop_
_entity.id
_entity.type
_entity.pdbx_description
1 polymer ?
#
loop_
_entity_poly.entity_id
_entity_poly.type
_entity_poly.pdbx_seq_one_letter_code
_entity_poly.pdbx_strand_id
1 'polypeptide(L)'
;MYNGIGYNQSNKFFVRPKTNKVITDSSKLFGSDQGTAGVTRKPNKEIQEHDCKRQVELKLLMLEKKLVDLGYTDVEISEKLDEARKSLEDQDGEPSVLISEK
;
A
#
# COMPACT_ATOMS: atom_id res chain seq x y z
N MET A 1 -7.57 38.87 -64.95
CA MET A 1 -8.38 38.19 -63.92
C MET A 1 -7.42 37.54 -62.93
N TYR A 2 -7.18 38.15 -61.77
CA TYR A 2 -6.32 37.56 -60.74
C TYR A 2 -7.17 36.66 -59.86
N ASN A 3 -7.19 35.36 -60.17
CA ASN A 3 -7.84 34.37 -59.31
C ASN A 3 -6.82 33.92 -58.27
N GLY A 4 -6.97 34.49 -57.07
CA GLY A 4 -6.16 34.20 -55.91
C GLY A 4 -6.22 32.71 -55.55
N ILE A 5 -5.06 32.14 -55.25
CA ILE A 5 -4.98 30.88 -54.55
C ILE A 5 -3.78 31.00 -53.59
N GLY A 6 -4.05 31.60 -52.43
CA GLY A 6 -3.11 31.64 -51.32
C GLY A 6 -2.82 30.21 -50.88
N TYR A 7 -1.57 29.79 -51.00
CA TYR A 7 -1.14 28.45 -50.63
C TYR A 7 -1.20 28.30 -49.11
N ASN A 8 -2.24 27.63 -48.62
CA ASN A 8 -2.41 27.34 -47.19
C ASN A 8 -1.62 26.08 -46.84
N GLN A 9 -0.44 26.26 -46.24
CA GLN A 9 0.35 25.15 -45.72
C GLN A 9 -0.16 24.74 -44.34
N SER A 10 -0.62 23.49 -44.21
CA SER A 10 -0.88 22.91 -42.90
C SER A 10 0.44 22.77 -42.13
N ASN A 11 0.49 23.38 -40.94
CA ASN A 11 1.67 23.32 -40.09
C ASN A 11 1.89 21.89 -39.58
N LYS A 12 2.99 21.26 -40.02
CA LYS A 12 3.37 19.89 -39.63
C LYS A 12 3.91 19.77 -38.20
N PHE A 13 4.28 20.89 -37.58
CA PHE A 13 4.69 20.97 -36.18
C PHE A 13 3.52 21.26 -35.24
N PHE A 14 2.33 21.53 -35.79
CA PHE A 14 1.12 21.65 -34.97
C PHE A 14 0.65 20.26 -34.56
N VAL A 15 1.29 19.71 -33.53
CA VAL A 15 0.79 18.54 -32.81
C VAL A 15 -0.43 19.01 -32.03
N ARG A 16 -1.63 18.82 -32.59
CA ARG A 16 -2.85 18.91 -31.77
C ARG A 16 -2.68 17.91 -30.63
N PRO A 17 -2.65 18.33 -29.36
CA PRO A 17 -2.75 17.37 -28.28
C PRO A 17 -4.06 16.63 -28.53
N LYS A 18 -3.98 15.33 -28.80
CA LYS A 18 -5.13 14.47 -28.62
C LYS A 18 -5.44 14.63 -27.14
N THR A 19 -6.41 15.46 -26.81
CA THR A 19 -7.13 15.31 -25.56
C THR A 19 -7.72 13.91 -25.68
N ASN A 20 -6.97 12.92 -25.20
CA ASN A 20 -7.53 11.65 -24.79
C ASN A 20 -8.61 12.11 -23.83
N LYS A 21 -9.86 12.17 -24.32
CA LYS A 21 -11.00 12.36 -23.46
C LYS A 21 -10.87 11.19 -22.51
N VAL A 22 -10.38 11.45 -21.30
CA VAL A 22 -10.66 10.60 -20.17
C VAL A 22 -12.18 10.56 -20.19
N ILE A 23 -12.71 9.42 -20.57
CA ILE A 23 -14.14 9.18 -20.57
C ILE A 23 -14.50 9.20 -19.08
N THR A 24 -14.80 10.38 -18.55
CA THR A 24 -15.38 10.60 -17.22
C THR A 24 -16.87 10.33 -17.29
N ASP A 25 -17.30 9.38 -18.13
CA ASP A 25 -18.65 8.87 -18.04
C ASP A 25 -18.65 8.07 -16.74
N SER A 26 -19.21 8.65 -15.68
CA SER A 26 -19.40 8.01 -14.37
C SER A 26 -20.20 6.69 -14.44
N SER A 27 -20.65 6.29 -15.64
CA SER A 27 -21.32 5.04 -15.94
C SER A 27 -20.37 3.88 -16.32
N LYS A 28 -19.12 4.15 -16.69
CA LYS A 28 -18.09 3.12 -16.82
C LYS A 28 -17.28 3.08 -15.54
N LEU A 29 -17.94 2.55 -14.51
CA LEU A 29 -17.28 2.12 -13.29
C LEU A 29 -16.10 1.23 -13.70
N PHE A 30 -14.89 1.62 -13.30
CA PHE A 30 -13.70 0.78 -13.42
C PHE A 30 -14.09 -0.63 -12.97
N GLY A 31 -13.85 -1.65 -13.81
CA GLY A 31 -14.07 -3.03 -13.38
C GLY A 31 -13.30 -3.29 -12.09
N SER A 32 -13.73 -4.24 -11.26
CA SER A 32 -13.08 -4.54 -9.96
C SER A 32 -11.57 -4.82 -10.07
N ASP A 33 -11.07 -5.06 -11.29
CA ASP A 33 -9.68 -5.34 -11.64
C ASP A 33 -9.03 -4.28 -12.56
N GLN A 34 -9.69 -3.14 -12.81
CA GLN A 34 -9.10 -2.00 -13.52
C GLN A 34 -8.45 -1.04 -12.52
N GLY A 35 -7.12 -1.08 -12.44
CA GLY A 35 -6.32 -0.26 -11.51
C GLY A 35 -5.51 -1.08 -10.51
N THR A 36 -5.73 -2.39 -10.46
CA THR A 36 -4.99 -3.38 -9.66
C THR A 36 -3.67 -3.78 -10.31
N ALA A 37 -2.95 -2.82 -10.92
CA ALA A 37 -1.69 -3.04 -11.64
C ALA A 37 -0.68 -3.86 -10.81
N GLY A 38 -0.71 -5.19 -10.95
CA GLY A 38 0.17 -6.13 -10.26
C GLY A 38 -0.30 -6.72 -8.92
N VAL A 39 -1.53 -6.43 -8.44
CA VAL A 39 -2.05 -6.97 -7.16
C VAL A 39 -2.31 -8.49 -7.20
N THR A 40 -2.25 -9.11 -8.38
CA THR A 40 -2.40 -10.56 -8.57
C THR A 40 -1.15 -11.36 -8.17
N ARG A 41 0.01 -10.72 -7.97
CA ARG A 41 1.22 -11.41 -7.52
C ARG A 41 1.17 -11.55 -6.00
N LYS A 42 1.34 -12.79 -5.51
CA LYS A 42 1.46 -13.06 -4.07
C LYS A 42 2.56 -12.15 -3.48
N PRO A 43 2.33 -11.55 -2.30
CA PRO A 43 3.32 -10.72 -1.65
C PRO A 43 4.63 -11.51 -1.45
N ASN A 44 5.78 -10.83 -1.54
CA ASN A 44 7.07 -11.46 -1.29
C ASN A 44 7.11 -11.95 0.16
N LYS A 45 7.46 -13.22 0.37
CA LYS A 45 7.52 -13.85 1.69
C LYS A 45 8.49 -13.11 2.62
N GLU A 46 9.61 -12.64 2.08
CA GLU A 46 10.60 -11.86 2.85
C GLU A 46 9.97 -10.58 3.41
N ILE A 47 9.13 -9.89 2.63
CA ILE A 47 8.44 -8.66 3.07
C ILE A 47 7.45 -9.00 4.18
N GLN A 48 6.69 -10.08 4.02
CA GLN A 48 5.71 -10.50 5.02
C GLN A 48 6.37 -10.86 6.36
N GLU A 49 7.47 -11.60 6.34
CA GLU A 49 8.23 -11.96 7.54
C GLU A 49 8.82 -10.73 8.23
N HIS A 50 9.36 -9.79 7.46
CA HIS A 50 9.86 -8.52 7.99
C HIS A 50 8.75 -7.66 8.59
N ASP A 51 7.58 -7.61 7.96
CA ASP A 51 6.44 -6.87 8.47
C ASP A 51 5.88 -7.52 9.74
N CYS A 52 5.82 -8.86 9.83
CA CYS A 52 5.47 -9.55 11.07
C CYS A 52 6.46 -9.21 12.20
N LYS A 53 7.77 -9.28 11.94
CA LYS A 53 8.79 -8.91 12.92
C LYS A 53 8.67 -7.45 13.36
N ARG A 54 8.50 -6.54 12.40
CA ARG A 54 8.31 -5.11 12.67
C ARG A 54 7.06 -4.85 13.50
N GLN A 55 5.96 -5.54 13.24
CA GLN A 55 4.72 -5.37 14.00
C GLN A 55 4.92 -5.77 15.47
N VAL A 56 5.59 -6.89 15.73
CA VAL A 56 5.93 -7.31 17.10
C VAL A 56 6.83 -6.28 17.79
N GLU A 57 7.90 -5.84 17.13
CA GLU A 57 8.84 -4.84 17.68
C GLU A 57 8.14 -3.50 17.97
N LEU A 58 7.26 -3.04 17.09
CA LEU A 58 6.48 -1.81 17.29
C LEU A 58 5.54 -1.92 18.49
N LYS A 59 4.83 -3.05 18.64
CA LYS A 59 3.95 -3.30 19.79
C LYS A 59 4.75 -3.26 21.10
N LEU A 60 5.94 -3.88 21.13
CA LEU A 60 6.83 -3.85 22.29
C LEU A 60 7.32 -2.44 22.62
N LEU A 61 7.78 -1.70 21.61
CA LEU A 61 8.27 -0.33 21.81
C LEU A 61 7.17 0.61 22.28
N MET A 62 5.94 0.43 21.79
CA MET A 62 4.78 1.17 22.29
C MET A 62 4.46 0.85 23.76
N LEU A 63 4.62 -0.40 24.19
CA LEU A 63 4.43 -0.79 25.58
C LEU A 63 5.54 -0.23 26.47
N GLU A 64 6.80 -0.33 26.05
CA GLU A 64 7.94 0.26 26.74
C GLU A 64 7.74 1.75 26.96
N LYS A 65 7.42 2.50 25.90
CA LYS A 65 7.18 3.94 25.98
C LYS A 65 6.08 4.28 26.98
N LYS A 66 4.96 3.52 26.98
CA LYS A 66 3.87 3.71 27.94
C LYS A 66 4.32 3.44 29.39
N LEU A 67 5.16 2.44 29.60
CA LEU A 67 5.66 2.10 30.94
C LEU A 67 6.69 3.13 31.43
N VAL A 68 7.55 3.64 30.54
CA VAL A 68 8.47 4.74 30.83
C VAL A 68 7.70 6.02 31.19
N ASP A 69 6.66 6.35 30.42
CA ASP A 69 5.82 7.53 30.68
C ASP A 69 5.10 7.44 32.04
N LEU A 70 4.81 6.22 32.52
CA LEU A 70 4.22 5.95 33.83
C LEU A 70 5.25 5.94 34.97
N GLY A 71 6.54 6.05 34.68
CA GLY A 71 7.63 6.09 35.66
C GLY A 71 7.99 4.74 36.27
N TYR A 72 7.73 3.63 35.57
CA TYR A 72 8.20 2.31 35.98
C TYR A 72 9.74 2.23 35.92
N THR A 73 10.32 1.40 36.77
CA THR A 73 11.78 1.17 36.77
C THR A 73 12.17 0.20 35.66
N ASP A 74 13.38 0.33 35.12
CA ASP A 74 13.87 -0.47 33.98
C ASP A 74 13.77 -1.99 34.22
N VAL A 75 13.87 -2.42 35.48
CA VAL A 75 13.74 -3.84 35.88
C VAL A 75 12.31 -4.34 35.68
N GLU A 76 11.30 -3.59 36.16
CA GLU A 76 9.88 -3.95 36.02
C GLU A 76 9.42 -3.85 34.56
N ILE A 77 10.01 -2.93 33.79
CA ILE A 77 9.75 -2.80 32.34
C ILE A 77 10.25 -4.05 31.62
N SER A 78 11.44 -4.54 31.95
CA SER A 78 12.01 -5.73 31.31
C SER A 78 11.18 -6.99 31.53
N GLU A 79 10.71 -7.21 32.77
CA GLU A 79 9.86 -8.34 33.12
C GLU A 79 8.51 -8.29 32.37
N LYS A 80 7.87 -7.11 32.33
CA LYS A 80 6.61 -6.91 31.58
C LYS A 80 6.78 -7.04 30.07
N LEU A 81 7.93 -6.63 29.52
CA LEU A 81 8.20 -6.80 28.10
C LEU A 81 8.42 -8.27 27.73
N ASP A 82 9.05 -9.06 28.59
CA ASP A 82 9.25 -10.49 28.35
C ASP A 82 7.94 -11.29 28.46
N GLU A 83 7.03 -10.91 29.35
CA GLU A 83 5.66 -11.45 29.40
C GLU A 83 4.85 -11.07 28.15
N ALA A 84 4.97 -9.82 27.70
CA ALA A 84 4.30 -9.33 26.50
C ALA A 84 4.85 -9.99 25.22
N ARG A 85 6.16 -10.27 25.17
CA ARG A 85 6.79 -11.02 24.06
C ARG A 85 6.18 -12.40 23.90
N LYS A 86 6.12 -13.18 24.98
CA LYS A 86 5.51 -14.52 24.95
C LYS A 86 4.06 -14.47 24.48
N SER A 87 3.29 -13.52 25.02
CA SER A 87 1.88 -13.35 24.64
C SER A 87 1.69 -12.93 23.18
N LEU A 88 2.62 -12.15 22.61
CA LEU A 88 2.56 -11.71 21.21
C LEU A 88 3.04 -12.79 20.24
N GLU A 89 4.04 -13.59 20.62
CA GLU A 89 4.46 -14.77 19.86
C GLU A 89 3.34 -15.82 19.79
N ASP A 90 2.61 -16.03 20.89
CA ASP A 90 1.46 -16.95 20.92
C ASP A 90 0.26 -16.43 20.12
N GLN A 91 0.00 -15.12 20.10
CA GLN A 91 -1.11 -14.54 19.34
C GLN A 91 -0.84 -14.38 17.85
N ASP A 92 0.39 -14.05 17.46
CA ASP A 92 0.80 -13.93 16.06
C ASP A 92 1.21 -15.31 15.47
N GLY A 93 1.26 -16.37 16.30
CA GLY A 93 1.48 -17.78 15.96
C GLY A 93 0.26 -18.55 15.43
N GLU A 94 -0.87 -17.89 15.19
CA GLU A 94 -2.03 -18.45 14.48
C GLU A 94 -2.00 -18.00 13.00
N PRO A 95 -1.22 -18.66 12.11
CA PRO A 95 -1.24 -18.35 10.69
C PRO A 95 -2.54 -18.88 10.10
N SER A 96 -3.61 -18.07 10.11
CA SER A 96 -4.70 -18.06 9.12
C SER A 96 -4.87 -19.36 8.31
N VAL A 97 -5.20 -20.48 8.95
CA VAL A 97 -5.60 -21.72 8.26
C VAL A 97 -7.08 -21.60 7.94
N LEU A 98 -7.50 -20.68 7.08
CA LEU A 98 -8.91 -20.64 6.62
C LEU A 98 -9.10 -19.85 5.30
N ILE A 99 -8.38 -20.16 4.22
CA ILE A 99 -8.95 -19.93 2.87
C ILE A 99 -8.45 -20.99 1.89
N SER A 100 -9.06 -22.17 1.90
CA SER A 100 -8.94 -23.19 0.82
C SER A 100 -10.13 -24.13 0.82
N GLU A 101 -11.34 -23.61 0.68
CA GLU A 101 -12.48 -24.38 0.14
C GLU A 101 -13.36 -23.44 -0.71
N LYS A 102 -13.14 -23.44 -2.03
CA LYS A 102 -14.13 -23.77 -3.06
C LYS A 102 -13.54 -23.62 -4.47
#